data_AF-Q143X2-F1
#
_entry.id   AF-Q143X2-F1
#
_cell.length_a   1.000
_cell.length_b   1.000
_cell.length_c   1.000
_cell.angle_alpha   90.00
_cell.angle_beta   90.00
_cell.angle_gamma   90.00
#
_symmetry.space_group_name_H-M   'P 1'
#
loop_
_entity.id
_entity.type
_entity.pdbx_description
1 polymer ?
#
loop_
_entity_poly.entity_id
_entity_poly.type
_entity_poly.pdbx_seq_one_letter_code
_entity_poly.pdbx_strand_id
1 'polypeptide(L)'
;MKRLYGASLKTELYRGKPEMRDSKIAARAAIDFRDELFGRNWPDDTGIGQFAALPASEDVRDYAARARAAGILLGMWCAPRRAFVYPEFQFDPVGKLRPDVAELLAILPNDDDRGGWRRTFWLYSPHAYLDGQSPAEVFGSDPARVLDAARDEFAGDHDAHW
;
A
#
# COMPACT_ATOMS: atom_id res chain seq x y z
N MET A 1 -15.75 0.88 69.81
CA MET A 1 -16.42 -0.06 68.88
C MET A 1 -16.37 0.52 67.46
N LYS A 2 -16.11 -0.35 66.46
CA LYS A 2 -15.64 -0.11 65.07
C LYS A 2 -16.53 0.82 64.22
N ARG A 3 -15.97 1.85 63.53
CA ARG A 3 -15.71 2.02 62.05
C ARG A 3 -16.84 1.57 61.12
N LEU A 4 -17.14 2.16 59.94
CA LEU A 4 -16.93 3.42 59.20
C LEU A 4 -17.80 3.26 57.92
N TYR A 5 -18.32 4.37 57.40
CA TYR A 5 -18.77 4.65 56.03
C TYR A 5 -18.69 3.55 54.95
N GLY A 6 -19.81 3.31 54.26
CA GLY A 6 -19.89 2.56 53.02
C GLY A 6 -20.72 3.31 51.98
N ALA A 7 -20.16 4.39 51.42
CA ALA A 7 -20.68 5.02 50.22
C ALA A 7 -19.53 5.21 49.22
N SER A 8 -19.82 4.87 47.96
CA SER A 8 -19.08 5.23 46.75
C SER A 8 -17.84 4.39 46.38
N LEU A 9 -17.68 4.26 45.05
CA LEU A 9 -16.54 3.74 44.27
C LEU A 9 -16.62 2.29 43.76
N LYS A 10 -17.57 2.02 42.86
CA LYS A 10 -17.43 0.98 41.81
C LYS A 10 -18.00 1.41 40.45
N THR A 11 -17.80 2.66 40.06
CA THR A 11 -18.27 3.16 38.75
C THR A 11 -17.18 3.73 37.86
N GLU A 12 -15.89 3.59 38.21
CA GLU A 12 -14.83 4.33 37.53
C GLU A 12 -13.67 3.47 36.98
N LEU A 13 -13.93 2.20 36.59
CA LEU A 13 -12.87 1.32 36.06
C LEU A 13 -12.90 0.99 34.56
N TYR A 14 -13.79 1.60 33.76
CA TYR A 14 -13.78 1.42 32.30
C TYR A 14 -14.07 2.70 31.51
N ARG A 15 -13.53 3.85 31.95
CA ARG A 15 -13.35 4.99 31.05
C ARG A 15 -12.15 4.66 30.15
N GLY A 16 -12.41 4.13 28.96
CA GLY A 16 -11.38 3.60 28.05
C GLY A 16 -10.18 4.54 27.89
N LYS A 17 -8.98 4.04 28.20
CA LYS A 17 -7.72 4.78 28.06
C LYS A 17 -7.64 5.40 26.65
N PRO A 18 -7.22 6.67 26.50
CA PRO A 18 -7.12 7.35 25.20
C PRO A 18 -6.39 6.50 24.15
N GLU A 19 -5.25 5.93 24.53
CA GLU A 19 -4.41 5.04 23.70
C GLU A 19 -5.17 3.87 23.05
N MET A 20 -6.08 3.22 23.79
CA MET A 20 -6.88 2.11 23.23
C MET A 20 -7.98 2.59 22.27
N ARG A 21 -8.46 3.83 22.43
CA ARG A 21 -9.43 4.42 21.51
C ARG A 21 -8.75 4.82 20.21
N ASP A 22 -7.58 5.45 20.32
CA ASP A 22 -6.78 5.89 19.16
C ASP A 22 -6.32 4.70 18.33
N SER A 23 -5.88 3.61 18.97
CA SER A 23 -5.54 2.35 18.30
C SER A 23 -6.73 1.73 17.55
N LYS A 24 -7.93 1.73 18.15
CA LYS A 24 -9.14 1.23 17.46
C LYS A 24 -9.55 2.10 16.28
N ILE A 25 -9.38 3.42 16.40
CA ILE A 25 -9.65 4.37 15.31
C ILE A 25 -8.67 4.13 14.16
N ALA A 26 -7.38 4.03 14.45
CA ALA A 26 -6.35 3.75 13.45
C ALA A 26 -6.58 2.39 12.76
N ALA A 27 -6.90 1.35 13.52
CA ALA A 27 -7.23 0.04 12.95
C ALA A 27 -8.46 0.09 12.04
N ARG A 28 -9.49 0.86 12.42
CA ARG A 28 -10.68 1.02 11.58
C ARG A 28 -10.37 1.79 10.31
N ALA A 29 -9.63 2.89 10.39
CA ALA A 29 -9.22 3.68 9.23
C ALA A 29 -8.38 2.84 8.25
N ALA A 30 -7.48 1.98 8.73
CA ALA A 30 -6.70 1.09 7.88
C ALA A 30 -7.57 0.02 7.18
N ILE A 31 -8.61 -0.49 7.85
CA ILE A 31 -9.58 -1.41 7.24
C ILE A 31 -10.40 -0.70 6.16
N ASP A 32 -10.93 0.48 6.48
CA ASP A 32 -11.75 1.25 5.54
C ASP A 32 -10.93 1.63 4.30
N PHE A 33 -9.69 2.10 4.48
CA PHE A 33 -8.80 2.43 3.37
C PHE A 33 -8.42 1.20 2.53
N ARG A 34 -8.17 0.04 3.17
CA ARG A 34 -7.99 -1.22 2.46
C ARG A 34 -9.21 -1.58 1.61
N ASP A 35 -10.41 -1.41 2.15
CA ASP A 35 -11.65 -1.72 1.44
C ASP A 35 -11.88 -0.75 0.26
N GLU A 36 -11.49 0.53 0.40
CA GLU A 36 -11.46 1.50 -0.70
C GLU A 36 -10.51 1.06 -1.83
N LEU A 37 -9.30 0.60 -1.48
CA LEU A 37 -8.35 0.08 -2.47
C LEU A 37 -8.88 -1.16 -3.19
N PHE A 38 -9.62 -2.04 -2.51
CA PHE A 38 -10.32 -3.15 -3.17
C PHE A 38 -11.45 -2.71 -4.09
N GLY A 39 -12.10 -1.58 -3.79
CA GLY A 39 -13.13 -0.97 -4.61
C GLY A 39 -12.59 -0.41 -5.93
N ARG A 40 -11.28 -0.15 -6.02
CA ARG A 40 -10.63 0.22 -7.29
C ARG A 40 -10.59 -1.01 -8.18
N ASN A 41 -11.24 -0.93 -9.35
CA ASN A 41 -11.43 -2.03 -10.28
C ASN A 41 -10.13 -2.38 -11.05
N TRP A 42 -9.06 -2.66 -10.31
CA TRP A 42 -7.75 -2.96 -10.84
C TRP A 42 -7.75 -4.29 -11.60
N PRO A 43 -7.02 -4.37 -12.73
CA PRO A 43 -6.89 -5.60 -13.48
C PRO A 43 -6.19 -6.67 -12.63
N ASP A 44 -6.55 -7.93 -12.85
CA ASP A 44 -5.85 -9.09 -12.32
C ASP A 44 -4.87 -9.65 -13.37
N ASP A 45 -4.31 -10.84 -13.11
CA ASP A 45 -3.36 -11.52 -14.01
C ASP A 45 -3.92 -11.75 -15.43
N THR A 46 -5.24 -11.81 -15.59
CA THR A 46 -5.88 -11.94 -16.92
C THR A 46 -6.15 -10.59 -17.56
N GLY A 47 -6.49 -9.59 -16.74
CA GLY A 47 -6.74 -8.22 -17.20
C GLY A 47 -5.48 -7.51 -17.69
N ILE A 48 -4.32 -7.82 -17.12
CA ILE A 48 -3.05 -7.13 -17.46
C ILE A 48 -2.60 -7.36 -18.91
N GLY A 49 -3.10 -8.39 -19.60
CA GLY A 49 -2.80 -8.62 -21.02
C GLY A 49 -3.30 -7.52 -21.96
N GLN A 50 -4.24 -6.69 -21.49
CA GLN A 50 -4.68 -5.48 -22.21
C GLN A 50 -3.69 -4.31 -22.06
N PHE A 51 -2.80 -4.39 -21.06
CA PHE A 51 -1.92 -3.31 -20.60
C PHE A 51 -0.45 -3.62 -20.91
N ALA A 52 -0.05 -4.87 -20.83
CA ALA A 52 1.25 -5.32 -21.27
C ALA A 52 1.17 -5.59 -22.78
N ALA A 53 1.90 -4.81 -23.59
CA ALA A 53 2.10 -5.07 -25.03
C ALA A 53 2.94 -6.36 -25.24
N LEU A 54 2.48 -7.48 -24.68
CA LEU A 54 3.17 -8.74 -24.69
C LEU A 54 3.10 -9.35 -26.09
N PRO A 55 4.16 -10.04 -26.52
CA PRO A 55 4.07 -10.92 -27.67
C PRO A 55 2.94 -11.92 -27.45
N ALA A 56 2.13 -12.18 -28.48
CA ALA A 56 0.98 -13.08 -28.42
C ALA A 56 1.30 -14.53 -28.01
N SER A 57 2.59 -14.90 -27.97
CA SER A 57 3.10 -16.21 -27.55
C SER A 57 3.39 -16.34 -26.06
N GLU A 58 3.33 -15.26 -25.29
CA GLU A 58 3.65 -15.27 -23.86
C GLU A 58 2.38 -15.41 -23.02
N ASP A 59 2.35 -16.39 -22.11
CA ASP A 59 1.27 -16.50 -21.13
C ASP A 59 1.31 -15.29 -20.19
N VAL A 60 0.22 -14.52 -20.16
CA VAL A 60 0.10 -13.27 -19.41
C VAL A 60 0.31 -13.48 -17.91
N ARG A 61 -0.12 -14.63 -17.36
CA ARG A 61 0.02 -14.94 -15.93
C ARG A 61 1.47 -15.21 -15.58
N ASP A 62 2.16 -15.96 -16.45
CA ASP A 62 3.59 -16.25 -16.29
C ASP A 62 4.42 -14.97 -16.41
N TYR A 63 4.08 -14.10 -17.37
CA TYR A 63 4.68 -12.77 -17.47
C TYR A 63 4.48 -11.98 -16.18
N ALA A 64 3.25 -11.87 -15.68
CA ALA A 64 2.94 -11.05 -14.51
C ALA A 64 3.62 -11.59 -13.24
N ALA A 65 3.72 -12.91 -13.08
CA ALA A 65 4.47 -13.54 -12.01
C ALA A 65 5.98 -13.23 -12.09
N ARG A 66 6.59 -13.36 -13.28
CA ARG A 66 8.01 -12.99 -13.50
C ARG A 66 8.25 -11.50 -13.27
N ALA A 67 7.37 -10.65 -13.77
CA ALA A 67 7.45 -9.21 -13.64
C ALA A 67 7.42 -8.77 -12.16
N ARG A 68 6.54 -9.39 -11.36
CA ARG A 68 6.52 -9.20 -9.90
C ARG A 68 7.80 -9.69 -9.23
N ALA A 69 8.28 -10.87 -9.59
CA ALA A 69 9.51 -11.43 -9.04
C ALA A 69 10.75 -10.58 -9.39
N ALA A 70 10.76 -9.96 -10.58
CA ALA A 70 11.81 -9.07 -11.04
C ALA A 70 11.72 -7.64 -10.50
N GLY A 71 10.68 -7.30 -9.73
CA GLY A 71 10.49 -5.95 -9.18
C GLY A 71 10.11 -4.90 -10.23
N ILE A 72 9.67 -5.30 -11.41
CA ILE A 72 9.21 -4.37 -12.46
C ILE A 72 7.71 -4.09 -12.39
N LEU A 73 6.98 -4.90 -11.61
CA LEU A 73 5.54 -4.82 -11.46
C LEU A 73 5.16 -5.02 -9.99
N LEU A 74 4.37 -4.11 -9.45
CA LEU A 74 3.71 -4.23 -8.15
C LEU A 74 2.38 -4.96 -8.32
N GLY A 75 2.23 -6.07 -7.63
CA GLY A 75 0.93 -6.70 -7.43
C GLY A 75 0.50 -6.59 -5.98
N MET A 76 -0.77 -6.28 -5.76
CA MET A 76 -1.42 -6.32 -4.45
C MET A 76 -2.24 -7.61 -4.32
N TRP A 77 -2.01 -8.38 -3.26
CA TRP A 77 -2.75 -9.62 -3.02
C TRP A 77 -4.19 -9.33 -2.56
N CYS A 78 -5.15 -9.65 -3.43
CA CYS A 78 -6.57 -9.54 -3.14
C CYS A 78 -7.11 -10.87 -2.61
N ALA A 79 -7.16 -11.01 -1.29
CA ALA A 79 -7.63 -12.23 -0.64
C ALA A 79 -9.05 -12.68 -1.08
N PRO A 80 -10.05 -11.80 -1.22
CA PRO A 80 -11.38 -12.19 -1.71
C PRO A 80 -11.35 -12.77 -3.14
N ARG A 81 -10.50 -12.22 -4.01
CA ARG A 81 -10.34 -12.70 -5.41
C ARG A 81 -9.35 -13.86 -5.53
N ARG A 82 -8.58 -14.15 -4.48
CA ARG A 82 -7.49 -15.14 -4.46
C ARG A 82 -6.49 -14.93 -5.61
N ALA A 83 -6.24 -13.67 -5.93
CA ALA A 83 -5.41 -13.28 -7.06
C ALA A 83 -4.63 -12.00 -6.72
N PHE A 84 -3.58 -11.75 -7.47
CA PHE A 84 -2.95 -10.44 -7.49
C PHE A 84 -3.76 -9.50 -8.38
N VAL A 85 -3.91 -8.26 -7.92
CA VAL A 85 -4.44 -7.14 -8.69
C VAL A 85 -3.36 -6.09 -8.87
N TYR A 86 -3.44 -5.32 -9.95
CA TYR A 86 -2.38 -4.44 -10.39
C TYR A 86 -2.83 -2.98 -10.32
N PRO A 87 -2.30 -2.19 -9.36
CA PRO A 87 -2.64 -0.78 -9.23
C PRO A 87 -2.38 0.01 -10.52
N GLU A 88 -3.29 0.91 -10.86
CA GLU A 88 -3.40 1.58 -12.16
C GLU A 88 -2.26 2.57 -12.44
N PHE A 89 -1.64 3.14 -11.40
CA PHE A 89 -0.56 4.13 -11.54
C PHE A 89 0.62 3.64 -12.38
N GLN A 90 0.80 2.31 -12.43
CA GLN A 90 1.90 1.65 -13.14
C GLN A 90 1.76 1.74 -14.65
N PHE A 91 0.57 2.03 -15.15
CA PHE A 91 0.25 2.02 -16.57
C PHE A 91 0.03 3.45 -17.08
N ASP A 92 0.42 3.69 -18.33
CA ASP A 92 0.09 4.91 -19.04
C ASP A 92 -1.36 4.85 -19.58
N PRO A 93 -1.91 5.94 -20.16
CA PRO A 93 -3.27 5.94 -20.69
C PRO A 93 -3.53 4.97 -21.85
N VAL A 94 -2.49 4.51 -22.55
CA VAL A 94 -2.61 3.47 -23.59
C VAL A 94 -2.37 2.06 -23.03
N GLY A 95 -2.19 1.98 -21.72
CA GLY A 95 -2.09 0.78 -20.92
C GLY A 95 -0.67 0.26 -20.73
N LYS A 96 0.34 0.86 -21.36
CA LYS A 96 1.72 0.35 -21.27
C LYS A 96 2.30 0.57 -19.87
N LEU A 97 3.04 -0.43 -19.38
CA LEU A 97 3.82 -0.29 -18.13
C LEU A 97 4.81 0.87 -18.25
N ARG A 98 4.74 1.80 -17.30
CA ARG A 98 5.63 2.97 -17.21
C ARG A 98 7.04 2.50 -16.83
N PRO A 99 8.09 3.00 -17.51
CA PRO A 99 9.46 2.55 -17.26
C PRO A 99 9.94 2.89 -15.84
N ASP A 100 9.49 4.02 -15.28
CA ASP A 100 9.89 4.51 -13.95
C ASP A 100 9.38 3.63 -12.79
N VAL A 101 8.42 2.72 -13.05
CA VAL A 101 7.87 1.83 -12.02
C VAL A 101 8.95 0.95 -11.43
N ALA A 102 9.81 0.38 -12.28
CA ALA A 102 10.89 -0.49 -11.81
C ALA A 102 11.88 0.27 -10.90
N GLU A 103 12.17 1.54 -11.23
CA GLU A 103 13.03 2.38 -10.41
C GLU A 103 12.39 2.69 -9.06
N LEU A 104 11.10 3.04 -9.04
CA LEU A 104 10.36 3.28 -7.81
C LEU A 104 10.33 2.02 -6.92
N LEU A 105 10.06 0.86 -7.50
CA LEU A 105 9.99 -0.41 -6.76
C LEU A 105 11.34 -0.88 -6.24
N ALA A 106 12.45 -0.41 -6.80
CA ALA A 106 13.80 -0.66 -6.28
C ALA A 106 14.11 0.20 -5.04
N ILE A 107 13.47 1.37 -4.90
CA ILE A 107 13.63 2.26 -3.75
C ILE A 107 12.71 1.82 -2.60
N LEU A 108 11.47 1.43 -2.91
CA LEU A 108 10.48 1.10 -1.88
C LEU A 108 10.83 -0.21 -1.15
N PRO A 109 10.68 -0.25 0.19
CA PRO A 109 10.92 -1.46 0.98
C PRO A 109 10.00 -2.59 0.55
N ASN A 110 10.55 -3.79 0.38
CA ASN A 110 9.83 -5.00 -0.02
C ASN A 110 9.91 -6.14 1.01
N ASP A 111 10.67 -5.93 2.09
CA ASP A 111 10.77 -6.78 3.27
C ASP A 111 9.38 -6.99 3.88
N ASP A 112 9.02 -8.26 4.08
CA ASP A 112 7.71 -8.70 4.58
C ASP A 112 6.47 -8.19 3.80
N ASP A 113 6.66 -7.60 2.61
CA ASP A 113 5.58 -7.07 1.78
C ASP A 113 5.26 -7.97 0.57
N ARG A 114 5.22 -9.29 0.82
CA ARG A 114 4.89 -10.30 -0.22
C ARG A 114 3.54 -10.06 -0.88
N GLY A 115 2.60 -9.46 -0.14
CA GLY A 115 1.27 -9.11 -0.61
C GLY A 115 1.18 -7.74 -1.27
N GLY A 116 2.27 -6.96 -1.34
CA GLY A 116 2.31 -5.61 -1.93
C GLY A 116 1.51 -4.56 -1.17
N TRP A 117 1.04 -4.85 0.04
CA TRP A 117 0.17 -4.00 0.82
C TRP A 117 0.89 -2.77 1.35
N ARG A 118 2.09 -2.91 1.92
CA ARG A 118 2.85 -1.79 2.49
C ARG A 118 3.14 -0.75 1.41
N ARG A 119 3.63 -1.20 0.25
CA ARG A 119 3.89 -0.32 -0.90
C ARG A 119 2.62 0.30 -1.46
N THR A 120 1.54 -0.47 -1.60
CA THR A 120 0.25 0.08 -2.08
C THR A 120 -0.30 1.12 -1.11
N PHE A 121 -0.20 0.90 0.20
CA PHE A 121 -0.63 1.90 1.19
C PHE A 121 0.15 3.21 1.03
N TRP A 122 1.48 3.14 0.94
CA TRP A 122 2.30 4.33 0.73
C TRP A 122 1.91 5.07 -0.55
N LEU A 123 1.73 4.33 -1.66
CA LEU A 123 1.41 4.90 -2.97
C LEU A 123 0.06 5.61 -3.03
N TYR A 124 -0.92 5.19 -2.25
CA TYR A 124 -2.28 5.73 -2.32
C TYR A 124 -2.66 6.59 -1.10
N SER A 125 -1.73 6.80 -0.16
CA SER A 125 -1.93 7.68 0.98
C SER A 125 -1.52 9.12 0.63
N PRO A 126 -2.22 10.14 1.19
CA PRO A 126 -1.75 11.53 1.14
C PRO A 126 -0.31 11.66 1.64
N HIS A 127 0.53 12.38 0.91
CA HIS A 127 1.97 12.41 1.17
C HIS A 127 2.51 13.82 1.44
N ALA A 128 3.27 13.99 2.52
CA ALA A 128 3.77 15.30 2.94
C ALA A 128 4.73 15.95 1.94
N TYR A 129 5.65 15.16 1.34
CA TYR A 129 6.55 15.64 0.28
C TYR A 129 5.86 15.94 -1.06
N LEU A 130 4.58 15.60 -1.21
CA LEU A 130 3.81 15.76 -2.44
C LEU A 130 2.57 16.65 -2.22
N ASP A 131 2.68 17.62 -1.32
CA ASP A 131 1.63 18.62 -1.06
C ASP A 131 0.28 18.02 -0.64
N GLY A 132 0.30 16.83 -0.01
CA GLY A 132 -0.88 16.10 0.41
C GLY A 132 -1.54 15.25 -0.69
N GLN A 133 -1.01 15.27 -1.92
CA GLN A 133 -1.41 14.32 -2.96
C GLN A 133 -0.80 12.95 -2.69
N SER A 134 -1.43 11.90 -3.20
CA SER A 134 -0.85 10.56 -3.14
C SER A 134 0.26 10.37 -4.19
N PRO A 135 1.30 9.55 -3.91
CA PRO A 135 2.33 9.25 -4.90
C PRO A 135 1.76 8.72 -6.21
N ALA A 136 0.74 7.87 -6.17
CA ALA A 136 0.07 7.32 -7.34
C ALA A 136 -0.58 8.39 -8.22
N GLU A 137 -1.15 9.46 -7.64
CA GLU A 137 -1.72 10.59 -8.38
C GLU A 137 -0.64 11.42 -9.08
N VAL A 138 0.49 11.65 -8.41
CA VAL A 138 1.59 12.48 -8.95
C VAL A 138 2.41 11.71 -9.98
N PHE A 139 2.57 10.40 -9.80
CA PHE A 139 3.42 9.55 -10.66
C PHE A 139 3.04 9.63 -12.14
N GLY A 140 1.77 9.87 -12.43
CA GLY A 140 1.27 9.96 -13.80
C GLY A 140 1.88 11.11 -14.60
N SER A 141 2.15 12.25 -13.93
CA SER A 141 2.61 13.50 -14.53
C SER A 141 4.06 13.85 -14.18
N ASP A 142 4.53 13.45 -13.00
CA ASP A 142 5.88 13.74 -12.51
C ASP A 142 6.45 12.57 -11.69
N PRO A 143 6.94 11.51 -12.37
CA PRO A 143 7.58 10.38 -11.71
C PRO A 143 8.80 10.79 -10.87
N ALA A 144 9.57 11.78 -11.31
CA ALA A 144 10.78 12.22 -10.64
C ALA A 144 10.50 12.74 -9.22
N ARG A 145 9.44 13.55 -9.05
CA ARG A 145 9.02 14.00 -7.71
C ARG A 145 8.68 12.85 -6.76
N VAL A 146 8.07 11.79 -7.28
CA VAL A 146 7.72 10.61 -6.46
C VAL A 146 8.96 9.79 -6.11
N LEU A 147 9.90 9.64 -7.05
CA LEU A 147 11.17 8.98 -6.82
C LEU A 147 12.00 9.71 -5.76
N ASP A 148 12.04 11.04 -5.81
CA ASP A 148 12.74 11.85 -4.82
C ASP A 148 12.08 11.73 -3.44
N ALA A 149 10.75 11.78 -3.36
CA ALA A 149 10.04 11.54 -2.09
C ALA A 149 10.32 10.13 -1.52
N ALA A 150 10.37 9.11 -2.37
CA ALA A 150 10.70 7.74 -1.95
C ALA A 150 12.17 7.64 -1.46
N ARG A 151 13.11 8.34 -2.10
CA ARG A 151 14.51 8.37 -1.66
C ARG A 151 14.66 9.09 -0.33
N ASP A 152 14.01 10.24 -0.17
CA ASP A 152 14.07 11.00 1.08
C ASP A 152 13.55 10.19 2.27
N GLU A 153 12.55 9.32 2.04
CA GLU A 153 11.98 8.47 3.09
C GLU A 153 12.75 7.15 3.30
N PHE A 154 13.26 6.51 2.25
CA PHE A 154 13.76 5.14 2.31
C PHE A 154 15.24 4.95 1.95
N ALA A 155 15.92 5.93 1.35
CA ALA A 155 17.33 5.79 0.97
C ALA A 155 18.29 5.76 2.18
N GLY A 156 17.79 6.02 3.40
CA GLY A 156 18.58 6.03 4.64
C GLY A 156 18.71 4.70 5.38
N ASP A 157 18.00 3.64 4.98
CA ASP A 157 17.77 2.49 5.89
C ASP A 157 18.08 1.11 5.29
N HIS A 158 18.94 1.04 4.27
CA HIS A 158 19.42 -0.26 3.75
C HIS A 158 20.57 -0.89 4.58
N ASP A 159 21.25 -0.10 5.42
CA ASP A 159 22.42 -0.53 6.20
C ASP A 159 22.19 -0.59 7.72
N ALA A 160 21.00 -0.22 8.21
CA ALA A 160 20.66 -0.33 9.63
C ALA A 160 20.22 -1.77 9.97
N HIS A 161 21.17 -2.71 9.91
CA HIS A 161 21.03 -4.00 10.57
C HIS A 161 20.87 -3.77 12.09
N TRP A 162 19.68 -4.02 12.62
CA TRP A 162 19.46 -4.23 14.06
C TRP A 162 19.38 -5.72 14.39
#